data_AF-K2DD59-F1
#
_entry.id   AF-K2DD59-F1
#
_cell.length_a   1.000
_cell.length_b   1.000
_cell.length_c   1.000
_cell.angle_alpha   90.00
_cell.angle_beta   90.00
_cell.angle_gamma   90.00
#
_symmetry.space_group_name_H-M   'P 1'
#
loop_
_entity.id
_entity.type
_entity.pdbx_description
1 polymer ?
#
loop_
_entity_poly.entity_id
_entity_poly.type
_entity_poly.pdbx_seq_one_letter_code
_entity_poly.pdbx_strand_id
1 'polypeptide(L)'
;MIYLLHGENTSASRNNLLSIQKKHSNTPGHLIGKTELNPQTTTPSHLIDNCMYIDMFGNPTFIVFDISGTGRQNLSPYAEKLNEVPKATILVIYSDKELTKINPLLIEAQKNNATIMLSPLFKNANVFRFIDNVYALKRKQSYLELRNLLNSQEDEIYILTMLEYGLRSISYTKFESK
;
A
#
# COMPACT_ATOMS: atom_id res chain seq x y z
N MET A 1 -1.96 -8.86 -17.55
CA MET A 1 -1.75 -7.50 -16.98
C MET A 1 -1.07 -7.62 -15.63
N ILE A 2 -0.10 -6.75 -15.32
CA ILE A 2 0.67 -6.83 -14.07
C ILE A 2 0.46 -5.54 -13.26
N TYR A 3 0.20 -5.69 -11.96
CA TYR A 3 0.13 -4.63 -10.97
C TYR A 3 1.20 -4.88 -9.92
N LEU A 4 1.88 -3.82 -9.48
CA LEU A 4 2.84 -3.89 -8.39
C LEU A 4 2.41 -2.92 -7.30
N LEU A 5 1.94 -3.46 -6.18
CA LEU A 5 1.55 -2.74 -4.98
C LEU A 5 2.69 -2.88 -3.97
N HIS A 6 3.32 -1.77 -3.60
CA HIS A 6 4.37 -1.79 -2.59
C HIS A 6 4.20 -0.64 -1.61
N GLY A 7 4.59 -0.86 -0.36
CA GLY A 7 4.63 0.19 0.65
C GLY A 7 4.06 -0.24 1.99
N GLU A 8 4.47 0.51 3.00
CA GLU A 8 4.25 0.23 4.42
C GLU A 8 2.80 0.47 4.87
N ASN A 9 1.98 1.19 4.09
CA ASN A 9 0.56 1.39 4.39
C ASN A 9 -0.31 0.23 3.88
N THR A 10 -0.39 -0.84 4.67
CA THR A 10 -1.16 -2.05 4.36
C THR A 10 -2.64 -1.80 4.08
N SER A 11 -3.26 -0.82 4.76
CA SER A 11 -4.67 -0.47 4.56
C SER A 11 -4.91 0.14 3.17
N ALA A 12 -4.06 1.08 2.76
CA ALA A 12 -4.13 1.67 1.42
C ALA A 12 -3.86 0.61 0.33
N SER A 13 -2.84 -0.23 0.52
CA SER A 13 -2.53 -1.31 -0.41
C SER A 13 -3.68 -2.31 -0.57
N ARG A 14 -4.38 -2.67 0.52
CA ARG A 14 -5.58 -3.53 0.47
C ARG A 14 -6.75 -2.88 -0.26
N ASN A 15 -6.98 -1.58 -0.05
CA ASN A 15 -8.02 -0.84 -0.78
C ASN A 15 -7.72 -0.79 -2.28
N ASN A 16 -6.45 -0.63 -2.67
CA ASN A 16 -6.01 -0.69 -4.06
C ASN A 16 -6.21 -2.09 -4.66
N LEU A 17 -5.91 -3.15 -3.91
CA LEU A 17 -6.15 -4.52 -4.36
C LEU A 17 -7.64 -4.78 -4.63
N LEU A 18 -8.51 -4.33 -3.72
CA LEU A 18 -9.97 -4.43 -3.89
C LEU A 18 -10.48 -3.61 -5.08
N SER A 19 -9.92 -2.43 -5.33
CA SER A 19 -10.33 -1.60 -6.47
C SER A 19 -9.94 -2.25 -7.80
N ILE A 20 -8.76 -2.87 -7.89
CA ILE A 20 -8.33 -3.65 -9.07
C ILE A 20 -9.24 -4.85 -9.28
N GLN A 21 -9.55 -5.61 -8.22
CA GLN A 21 -10.43 -6.78 -8.31
C GLN A 21 -11.85 -6.40 -8.80
N LYS A 22 -12.39 -5.28 -8.32
CA LYS A 22 -13.69 -4.76 -8.79
C LYS A 22 -13.65 -4.27 -10.23
N LYS A 23 -12.58 -3.58 -10.63
CA LYS A 23 -12.44 -2.99 -11.97
C LYS A 23 -12.50 -4.03 -13.08
N HIS A 24 -11.92 -5.19 -12.85
CA HIS A 24 -11.81 -6.24 -13.86
C HIS A 24 -12.89 -7.32 -13.77
N SER A 25 -13.80 -7.20 -12.80
CA SER A 25 -14.93 -8.12 -12.74
C SER A 25 -15.87 -7.88 -13.91
N ASN A 26 -16.08 -8.92 -14.71
CA ASN A 26 -17.04 -8.90 -15.82
C ASN A 26 -18.49 -9.02 -15.34
N THR A 27 -18.71 -9.31 -14.06
CA THR A 27 -20.05 -9.54 -13.50
C THR A 27 -20.39 -8.45 -12.48
N PRO A 28 -21.44 -7.62 -12.71
CA PRO A 28 -21.87 -6.60 -11.76
C PRO A 28 -22.19 -7.23 -10.39
N GLY A 29 -21.47 -6.80 -9.35
CA GLY A 29 -21.71 -7.26 -7.98
C GLY A 29 -21.04 -8.60 -7.61
N HIS A 30 -20.19 -9.18 -8.46
CA HIS A 30 -19.35 -10.32 -8.11
C HIS A 30 -17.88 -9.93 -8.12
N LEU A 31 -17.09 -10.50 -7.21
CA LEU A 31 -15.64 -10.36 -7.18
C LEU A 31 -15.03 -11.56 -7.92
N ILE A 32 -14.00 -11.32 -8.72
CA ILE A 32 -13.22 -12.40 -9.33
C ILE A 32 -12.60 -13.25 -8.23
N GLY A 33 -12.58 -14.58 -8.42
CA GLY A 33 -11.88 -15.50 -7.51
C GLY A 33 -10.42 -15.09 -7.33
N LYS A 34 -9.98 -14.95 -6.08
CA LYS A 34 -8.64 -14.52 -5.71
C LYS A 34 -7.80 -15.73 -5.33
N THR A 35 -6.66 -15.91 -6.00
CA THR A 35 -5.64 -16.89 -5.58
C THR A 35 -4.46 -16.14 -4.96
N GLU A 36 -4.15 -16.43 -3.70
CA GLU A 36 -2.99 -15.87 -3.02
C GLU A 36 -1.84 -16.88 -3.05
N LEU A 37 -0.68 -16.45 -3.54
CA LEU A 37 0.55 -17.23 -3.60
C LEU A 37 1.67 -16.48 -2.89
N ASN A 38 2.59 -17.22 -2.29
CA ASN A 38 3.76 -16.65 -1.65
C ASN A 38 5.06 -17.35 -2.13
N PRO A 39 6.21 -16.67 -2.10
CA PRO A 39 7.50 -17.25 -2.51
C PRO A 39 8.03 -18.35 -1.59
N GLN A 40 7.46 -18.50 -0.40
CA GLN A 40 7.86 -19.50 0.59
C GLN A 40 7.29 -20.88 0.27
N THR A 41 6.10 -20.93 -0.35
CA THR A 41 5.38 -22.16 -0.67
C THR A 41 5.26 -22.43 -2.16
N THR A 42 5.52 -21.42 -3.00
CA THR A 42 5.31 -21.49 -4.46
C THR A 42 6.64 -21.34 -5.19
N THR A 43 6.94 -22.21 -6.14
CA THR A 43 8.10 -22.07 -7.02
C THR A 43 7.80 -21.14 -8.21
N PRO A 44 8.81 -20.57 -8.88
CA PRO A 44 8.59 -19.69 -10.04
C PRO A 44 7.79 -20.36 -11.17
N SER A 45 7.99 -21.66 -11.42
CA SER A 45 7.21 -22.41 -12.41
C SER A 45 5.75 -22.53 -12.00
N HIS A 46 5.49 -22.86 -10.74
CA HIS A 46 4.12 -22.98 -10.24
C HIS A 46 3.36 -21.65 -10.29
N LEU A 47 4.04 -20.50 -10.11
CA LEU A 47 3.43 -19.19 -10.29
C LEU A 47 2.91 -19.00 -11.73
N ILE A 48 3.70 -19.37 -12.73
CA ILE A 48 3.29 -19.25 -14.14
C ILE A 48 2.21 -20.24 -14.49
N ASP A 49 2.29 -21.48 -14.01
CA ASP A 49 1.23 -22.47 -14.20
C ASP A 49 -0.10 -21.93 -13.68
N ASN A 50 -0.08 -21.28 -12.50
CA ASN A 50 -1.26 -20.60 -11.96
C ASN A 50 -1.75 -19.46 -12.86
N CYS A 51 -0.83 -18.70 -13.45
CA CYS A 51 -1.16 -17.62 -14.38
C CYS A 51 -1.74 -18.09 -15.71
N MET A 52 -1.50 -19.35 -16.11
CA MET A 52 -1.98 -19.91 -17.38
C MET A 52 -3.41 -20.48 -17.29
N TYR A 53 -3.94 -20.70 -16.08
CA TYR A 53 -5.33 -21.14 -15.94
C TYR A 53 -6.29 -20.06 -16.42
N ILE A 54 -7.31 -20.51 -17.14
CA ILE A 54 -8.44 -19.69 -17.58
C ILE A 54 -9.68 -20.27 -16.91
N ASP A 55 -10.48 -19.40 -16.29
CA ASP A 55 -11.78 -19.79 -15.74
C ASP A 55 -12.69 -20.31 -16.86
N MET A 56 -13.48 -21.35 -16.57
CA MET A 56 -14.44 -21.94 -17.52
C MET A 56 -15.48 -20.91 -18.01
N PHE A 57 -15.72 -19.86 -17.22
CA PHE A 57 -16.63 -18.76 -17.56
C PHE A 57 -15.94 -17.58 -18.26
N GLY A 58 -14.65 -17.71 -18.62
CA GLY A 58 -13.91 -16.69 -19.34
C GLY A 58 -13.54 -15.47 -18.49
N ASN A 59 -13.64 -15.54 -17.17
CA ASN A 59 -13.15 -14.48 -16.30
C ASN A 59 -11.61 -14.47 -16.29
N PRO A 60 -10.99 -13.28 -16.26
CA PRO A 60 -9.55 -13.17 -16.11
C PRO A 60 -9.12 -13.69 -14.74
N THR A 61 -8.13 -14.58 -14.70
CA THR A 61 -7.61 -15.13 -13.45
C THR A 61 -6.94 -14.04 -12.62
N PHE A 62 -7.29 -13.92 -11.34
CA PHE A 62 -6.77 -12.89 -10.44
C PHE A 62 -5.84 -13.50 -9.39
N ILE A 63 -4.54 -13.25 -9.54
CA ILE A 63 -3.48 -13.83 -8.70
C ILE A 63 -2.81 -12.72 -7.91
N VAL A 64 -2.69 -12.93 -6.61
CA VAL A 64 -1.94 -12.05 -5.72
C VAL A 64 -0.70 -12.78 -5.25
N PHE A 65 0.45 -12.27 -5.65
CA PHE A 65 1.75 -12.78 -5.26
C PHE A 65 2.31 -11.93 -4.14
N ASP A 66 2.19 -12.41 -2.90
CA ASP A 66 2.61 -11.70 -1.70
C ASP A 66 4.09 -11.96 -1.39
N ILE A 67 4.92 -10.91 -1.54
CA ILE A 67 6.35 -10.93 -1.29
C ILE A 67 6.73 -10.27 0.06
N SER A 68 5.77 -9.93 0.91
CA SER A 68 5.99 -9.26 2.20
C SER A 68 6.91 -10.05 3.14
N GLY A 69 6.85 -11.39 3.06
CA GLY A 69 7.65 -12.31 3.88
C GLY A 69 8.99 -12.75 3.30
N THR A 70 9.44 -12.20 2.17
CA THR A 70 10.58 -12.79 1.41
C THR A 70 11.96 -12.48 1.96
N GLY A 71 12.11 -11.47 2.83
CA GLY A 71 13.40 -11.13 3.44
C GLY A 71 14.55 -11.07 2.42
N ARG A 72 15.51 -11.99 2.52
CA ARG A 72 16.70 -12.13 1.64
C ARG A 72 16.55 -13.16 0.51
N GLN A 73 15.36 -13.70 0.27
CA GLN A 73 15.16 -14.68 -0.81
C GLN A 73 15.46 -14.06 -2.17
N ASN A 74 16.11 -14.85 -3.03
CA ASN A 74 16.42 -14.41 -4.39
C ASN A 74 15.13 -14.37 -5.22
N LEU A 75 14.66 -13.16 -5.54
CA LEU A 75 13.44 -12.94 -6.32
C LEU A 75 13.69 -12.86 -7.83
N SER A 76 14.95 -12.87 -8.28
CA SER A 76 15.30 -12.82 -9.71
C SER A 76 14.64 -13.92 -10.55
N PRO A 77 14.55 -15.19 -10.09
CA PRO A 77 13.89 -16.25 -10.86
C PRO A 77 12.39 -16.01 -11.09
N TYR A 78 11.73 -15.26 -10.21
CA TYR A 78 10.33 -14.86 -10.39
C TYR A 78 10.21 -13.67 -11.35
N ALA A 79 11.18 -12.75 -11.30
CA ALA A 79 11.22 -11.57 -12.15
C ALA A 79 11.37 -11.93 -13.63
N GLU A 80 12.25 -12.89 -13.96
CA GLU A 80 12.46 -13.36 -15.33
C GLU A 80 11.17 -13.92 -15.96
N LYS A 81 10.37 -14.62 -15.16
CA LYS A 81 9.12 -15.23 -15.59
C LYS A 81 7.96 -14.26 -15.75
N LEU A 82 8.07 -13.02 -15.31
CA LEU A 82 7.01 -12.01 -15.51
C LEU A 82 6.70 -11.76 -16.99
N ASN A 83 7.68 -11.97 -17.87
CA ASN A 83 7.51 -11.85 -19.32
C ASN A 83 6.59 -12.93 -19.92
N GLU A 84 6.42 -14.06 -19.24
CA GLU A 84 5.60 -15.19 -19.68
C GLU A 84 4.13 -15.05 -19.26
N VAL A 85 3.79 -14.03 -18.47
CA VAL A 85 2.43 -13.86 -17.92
C VAL A 85 1.44 -13.51 -19.05
N PRO A 86 0.36 -14.29 -19.24
CA PRO A 86 -0.65 -13.99 -20.24
C PRO A 86 -1.30 -12.61 -20.05
N LYS A 87 -1.64 -11.95 -21.17
CA LYS A 87 -2.33 -10.64 -21.11
C LYS A 87 -3.68 -10.72 -20.39
N ALA A 88 -4.38 -11.85 -20.53
CA ALA A 88 -5.68 -12.13 -19.92
C ALA A 88 -5.62 -12.30 -18.39
N THR A 89 -4.45 -12.61 -17.82
CA THR A 89 -4.30 -12.86 -16.38
C THR A 89 -3.96 -11.57 -15.65
N ILE A 90 -4.56 -11.35 -14.48
CA ILE A 90 -4.27 -10.21 -13.61
C ILE A 90 -3.35 -10.68 -12.50
N LEU A 91 -2.07 -10.36 -12.62
CA LEU A 91 -1.07 -10.63 -11.59
C LEU A 91 -0.84 -9.37 -10.75
N VAL A 92 -1.04 -9.48 -9.44
CA VAL A 92 -0.77 -8.41 -8.47
C VAL A 92 0.40 -8.84 -7.59
N ILE A 93 1.55 -8.21 -7.77
CA ILE A 93 2.69 -8.35 -6.86
C ILE A 93 2.45 -7.42 -5.67
N TYR A 94 2.38 -7.99 -4.46
CA TYR A 94 2.09 -7.25 -3.23
C TYR A 94 3.27 -7.29 -2.27
N SER A 95 3.69 -6.13 -1.77
CA SER A 95 4.69 -6.00 -0.71
C SER A 95 4.23 -5.01 0.36
N ASP A 96 4.33 -5.42 1.62
CA ASP A 96 4.16 -4.57 2.81
C ASP A 96 5.33 -3.61 3.05
N LYS A 97 6.36 -3.64 2.21
CA LYS A 97 7.53 -2.76 2.27
C LYS A 97 7.65 -1.96 0.99
N GLU A 98 8.24 -0.78 1.11
CA GLU A 98 8.63 -0.02 -0.07
C GLU A 98 9.81 -0.73 -0.76
N LEU A 99 9.58 -1.22 -1.98
CA LEU A 99 10.64 -1.82 -2.79
C LEU A 99 11.61 -0.74 -3.27
N THR A 100 12.92 -1.01 -3.13
CA THR A 100 13.97 -0.16 -3.67
C THR A 100 14.01 -0.26 -5.19
N LYS A 101 14.53 0.79 -5.85
CA LYS A 101 14.68 0.86 -7.32
C LYS A 101 15.53 -0.27 -7.93
N ILE A 102 16.32 -0.95 -7.11
CA ILE A 102 17.22 -2.05 -7.50
C ILE A 102 16.49 -3.40 -7.47
N ASN A 103 15.28 -3.47 -6.90
CA ASN A 103 14.56 -4.73 -6.76
C ASN A 103 14.25 -5.34 -8.13
N PRO A 104 14.62 -6.62 -8.38
CA PRO A 104 14.47 -7.25 -9.70
C PRO A 104 13.02 -7.31 -10.16
N LEU A 105 12.06 -7.51 -9.25
CA LEU A 105 10.63 -7.52 -9.59
C LEU A 105 10.13 -6.14 -10.03
N LEU A 106 10.68 -5.06 -9.44
CA LEU A 106 10.29 -3.70 -9.82
C LEU A 106 10.85 -3.33 -11.19
N ILE A 107 12.10 -3.71 -11.49
CA ILE A 107 12.73 -3.48 -12.80
C ILE A 107 11.99 -4.24 -13.90
N GLU A 108 11.74 -5.54 -13.71
CA GLU A 108 11.05 -6.36 -14.71
C GLU A 108 9.57 -5.99 -14.84
N ALA A 109 8.89 -5.60 -13.76
CA ALA A 109 7.54 -5.07 -13.83
C ALA A 109 7.48 -3.76 -14.64
N GLN A 110 8.45 -2.85 -14.48
CA GLN A 110 8.54 -1.62 -15.29
C GLN A 110 8.73 -1.93 -16.77
N LYS A 111 9.61 -2.88 -17.11
CA LYS A 111 9.81 -3.33 -18.51
C LYS A 111 8.52 -3.88 -19.13
N ASN A 112 7.70 -4.56 -18.33
CA ASN A 112 6.41 -5.13 -18.75
C ASN A 112 5.23 -4.13 -18.74
N ASN A 113 5.50 -2.82 -18.60
CA ASN A 113 4.48 -1.76 -18.48
C ASN A 113 3.47 -2.01 -17.34
N ALA A 114 3.92 -2.59 -16.23
CA ALA A 114 3.07 -2.82 -15.07
C ALA A 114 2.59 -1.50 -14.44
N THR A 115 1.39 -1.51 -13.87
CA THR A 115 0.89 -0.37 -13.09
C THR A 115 1.47 -0.46 -11.67
N ILE A 116 2.34 0.49 -11.33
CA ILE A 116 3.01 0.56 -10.02
C ILE A 116 2.22 1.51 -9.11
N MET A 117 1.84 1.03 -7.92
CA MET A 117 1.20 1.83 -6.89
C MET A 117 2.01 1.76 -5.59
N LEU A 118 2.60 2.90 -5.22
CA LEU A 118 3.30 3.08 -3.95
C LEU A 118 2.29 3.55 -2.89
N SER A 119 2.22 2.82 -1.78
CA SER A 119 1.42 3.16 -0.60
C SER A 119 2.37 3.42 0.57
N PRO A 120 3.05 4.57 0.61
CA PRO A 120 4.03 4.84 1.65
C PRO A 120 3.35 4.91 3.01
N LEU A 121 4.04 4.50 4.08
CA LEU A 121 3.63 4.92 5.42
C LEU A 121 3.64 6.44 5.41
N PHE A 122 2.67 7.07 6.07
CA PHE A 122 2.63 8.52 6.18
C PHE A 122 3.94 8.98 6.86
N LYS A 123 4.92 9.46 6.07
CA LYS A 123 6.23 9.93 6.55
C LYS A 123 6.25 11.42 6.88
N ASN A 124 5.13 12.11 6.69
CA ASN A 124 4.99 13.54 6.94
C ASN A 124 3.92 13.82 7.99
N ALA A 125 3.94 13.09 9.11
CA ALA A 125 3.17 13.53 10.26
C ALA A 125 3.83 14.81 10.79
N ASN A 126 3.04 15.88 10.88
CA ASN A 126 3.53 17.19 11.30
C ASN A 126 2.71 17.61 12.52
N VAL A 127 3.38 17.65 13.68
CA VAL A 127 2.74 17.98 14.95
C VAL A 127 2.16 19.40 14.93
N PHE A 128 2.80 20.35 14.26
CA PHE A 128 2.29 21.71 14.10
C PHE A 128 1.00 21.74 13.28
N ARG A 129 0.91 20.94 12.20
CA ARG A 129 -0.32 20.84 11.41
C ARG A 129 -1.47 20.24 12.22
N PHE A 130 -1.17 19.28 13.11
CA PHE A 130 -2.15 18.75 14.06
C PHE A 130 -2.64 19.84 15.03
N ILE A 131 -1.72 20.55 15.69
CA ILE A 131 -2.01 21.66 16.61
C ILE A 131 -2.88 22.73 15.93
N ASP A 132 -2.48 23.17 14.73
CA ASP A 132 -3.21 24.18 13.95
C ASP A 132 -4.64 23.73 13.68
N ASN A 133 -4.84 22.47 13.29
CA ASN A 133 -6.18 21.92 13.04
C ASN A 133 -7.02 21.82 14.33
N VAL A 134 -6.40 21.51 15.47
CA VAL A 134 -7.09 21.45 16.77
C VAL A 134 -7.60 22.85 17.16
N TYR A 135 -6.72 23.85 17.15
CA TYR A 135 -7.07 25.20 17.57
C TYR A 135 -7.90 25.98 16.54
N ALA A 136 -7.84 25.59 15.27
CA ALA A 136 -8.76 26.07 14.23
C ALA A 136 -10.12 25.33 14.22
N LEU A 137 -10.39 24.45 15.19
CA LEU A 137 -11.63 23.67 15.32
C LEU A 137 -11.95 22.78 14.09
N LYS A 138 -10.93 22.38 13.32
CA LYS A 138 -11.06 21.52 12.14
C LYS A 138 -11.11 20.05 12.56
N ARG A 139 -12.22 19.64 13.17
CA ARG A 139 -12.40 18.34 13.83
C ARG A 139 -12.01 17.12 12.98
N LYS A 140 -12.44 17.07 11.71
CA LYS A 140 -12.12 15.92 10.84
C LYS A 140 -10.63 15.85 10.54
N GLN A 141 -10.02 16.99 10.25
CA GLN A 141 -8.61 17.10 9.92
C GLN A 141 -7.72 16.85 11.14
N SER A 142 -8.11 17.30 12.34
CA SER A 142 -7.36 17.04 13.56
C SER A 142 -7.28 15.54 13.89
N TYR A 143 -8.36 14.77 13.74
CA TYR A 143 -8.31 13.32 13.92
C TYR A 143 -7.46 12.61 12.86
N LEU A 144 -7.49 13.08 11.60
CA LEU A 144 -6.66 12.52 10.54
C LEU A 144 -5.17 12.75 10.84
N GLU A 145 -4.79 13.96 11.25
CA GLU A 145 -3.39 14.26 11.58
C GLU A 145 -2.92 13.57 12.87
N LEU A 146 -3.78 13.44 13.89
CA LEU A 146 -3.47 12.65 15.08
C LEU A 146 -3.20 11.18 14.72
N ARG A 147 -4.05 10.59 13.89
CA ARG A 147 -3.85 9.22 13.40
C ARG A 147 -2.53 9.10 12.62
N ASN A 148 -2.18 10.12 11.82
CA ASN A 148 -0.92 10.13 11.10
C ASN A 148 0.27 10.14 12.08
N LEU A 149 0.26 11.01 13.09
CA LEU A 149 1.30 11.09 14.13
C LEU A 149 1.50 9.75 14.86
N LEU A 150 0.41 9.12 15.29
CA LEU A 150 0.45 7.82 15.96
C LEU A 150 0.99 6.71 15.04
N ASN A 151 0.59 6.71 13.77
CA ASN A 151 1.08 5.74 12.80
C ASN A 151 2.55 5.97 12.43
N SER A 152 3.07 7.19 12.57
CA SER A 152 4.47 7.54 12.37
C SER A 152 5.34 7.24 13.60
N GLN A 153 4.79 6.63 14.66
CA GLN A 153 5.49 6.33 15.92
C GLN A 153 6.06 7.57 16.62
N GLU A 154 5.43 8.73 16.43
CA GLU A 154 5.72 9.92 17.23
C GLU A 154 5.35 9.64 18.69
N ASP A 155 6.17 10.16 19.62
CA ASP A 155 5.94 9.97 21.06
C ASP A 155 4.63 10.64 21.50
N GLU A 156 3.75 9.88 22.12
CA GLU A 156 2.45 10.36 22.62
C GLU A 156 2.62 11.50 23.64
N ILE A 157 3.67 11.43 24.47
CA ILE A 157 3.98 12.49 25.43
C ILE A 157 4.41 13.75 24.70
N TYR A 158 5.22 13.62 23.64
CA TYR A 158 5.59 14.76 22.80
C TYR A 158 4.38 15.42 22.15
N ILE A 159 3.44 14.64 21.59
CA ILE A 159 2.19 15.15 21.02
C ILE A 159 1.40 15.94 22.07
N LEU A 160 1.31 15.41 23.31
CA LEU A 160 0.63 16.08 24.42
C LEU A 160 1.31 17.40 24.82
N THR A 161 2.64 17.40 24.96
CA THR A 161 3.42 18.62 25.27
C THR A 161 3.24 19.69 24.21
N MET A 162 3.14 19.29 22.94
CA MET A 162 2.89 20.21 21.83
C MET A 162 1.46 20.78 21.83
N LEU A 163 0.46 20.00 22.25
CA LEU A 163 -0.88 20.53 22.53
C LEU A 163 -0.85 21.55 23.66
N GLU A 164 -0.20 21.24 24.78
CA GLU A 164 -0.04 22.19 25.90
C GLU A 164 0.62 23.50 25.44
N TYR A 165 1.68 23.39 24.63
CA TYR A 165 2.37 24.55 24.06
C TYR A 165 1.44 25.43 23.22
N GLY A 166 0.60 24.82 22.36
CA GLY A 166 -0.37 25.56 21.56
C GLY A 166 -1.42 26.26 22.43
N LEU A 167 -1.94 25.57 23.46
CA LEU A 167 -2.90 26.14 24.41
C LEU A 167 -2.30 27.32 25.16
N ARG A 168 -1.07 27.17 25.65
CA ARG A 168 -0.34 28.21 26.37
C ARG A 168 -0.13 29.43 25.50
N SER A 169 0.28 29.23 24.25
CA SER A 169 0.53 30.32 23.29
C SER A 169 -0.74 31.12 23.02
N ILE A 170 -1.85 30.43 22.74
CA ILE A 170 -3.15 31.08 22.48
C ILE A 170 -3.67 31.79 23.72
N SER A 171 -3.53 31.16 24.89
CA SER A 171 -3.94 31.76 26.17
C SER A 171 -3.13 33.03 26.46
N TYR A 172 -1.82 32.98 26.27
CA TYR A 172 -0.93 34.13 26.44
C TYR A 172 -1.31 35.27 25.50
N THR A 173 -1.50 34.98 24.20
CA THR A 173 -1.96 36.01 23.25
C THR A 173 -3.33 36.58 23.64
N LYS A 174 -4.26 35.75 24.11
CA LYS A 174 -5.61 36.21 24.45
C LYS A 174 -5.67 37.06 25.72
N PHE A 175 -4.88 36.73 26.73
CA PHE A 175 -5.01 37.31 28.08
C PHE A 175 -3.87 38.26 28.45
N GLU A 176 -2.68 38.12 27.85
CA GLU A 176 -1.49 38.87 28.24
C GLU A 176 -0.88 39.74 27.12
N SER A 177 -1.30 39.60 25.86
CA SER A 177 -0.84 40.53 24.82
C SER A 177 -1.55 41.88 24.96
N LYS A 178 -0.84 42.87 25.50
CA LYS A 178 -1.22 44.29 25.49
C LYS A 178 -0.93 44.93 24.14
#